data_AF-A0A357K6N3-F1
#
_entry.id   AF-A0A357K6N3-F1
#
_cell.length_a   1.000
_cell.length_b   1.000
_cell.length_c   1.000
_cell.angle_alpha   90.00
_cell.angle_beta   90.00
_cell.angle_gamma   90.00
#
_symmetry.space_group_name_H-M   'P 1'
#
loop_
_entity.id
_entity.type
_entity.pdbx_description
1 polymer ?
#
loop_
_entity_poly.entity_id
_entity_poly.type
_entity_poly.pdbx_seq_one_letter_code
_entity_poly.pdbx_strand_id
1 'polypeptide(L)' 'MVFNRWGQKLFETEGGQERWDGRFNGARLPVADYYYTIKLFPEASPIRGTVTIKY' A
#
# COMPACT_ATOMS: atom_id res chain seq x y z
N MET A 1 2.56 2.36 -3.92
CA MET A 1 3.04 2.44 -2.51
C MET A 1 1.89 2.17 -1.56
N VAL A 2 2.16 1.57 -0.40
CA VAL A 2 1.20 1.35 0.70
C VAL A 2 1.78 1.83 2.02
N PHE A 3 0.95 2.43 2.87
CA PHE A 3 1.31 3.04 4.14
C PHE A 3 0.37 2.62 5.27
N ASN A 4 0.86 2.59 6.52
CA ASN A 4 -0.01 2.53 7.70
C ASN A 4 -0.51 3.92 8.12
N ARG A 5 -1.37 3.96 9.15
CA ARG A 5 -1.94 5.20 9.72
C ARG A 5 -0.93 6.22 10.27
N TRP A 6 0.33 5.80 10.49
CA TRP A 6 1.39 6.68 10.95
C TRP A 6 2.28 7.19 9.79
N GLY A 7 1.91 6.90 8.54
CA GLY A 7 2.67 7.31 7.36
C GLY A 7 3.91 6.44 7.10
N GLN A 8 4.11 5.34 7.83
CA GLN A 8 5.20 4.41 7.54
C GLN A 8 4.91 3.68 6.21
N LYS A 9 5.87 3.73 5.29
CA LYS A 9 5.83 2.97 4.03
C LYS A 9 6.01 1.48 4.33
N LEU A 10 5.07 0.67 3.88
CA LEU A 10 5.07 -0.78 4.07
C LEU A 10 5.40 -1.53 2.79
N PHE A 11 5.09 -0.94 1.64
CA PHE A 11 5.30 -1.57 0.34
C PHE A 11 5.46 -0.52 -0.74
N GLU A 12 6.35 -0.80 -1.68
CA GLU A 12 6.59 -0.01 -2.88
C GLU A 12 7.03 -0.95 -4.01
N THR A 13 6.55 -0.65 -5.21
CA THR A 13 6.90 -1.39 -6.42
C THR A 13 6.78 -0.45 -7.60
N GLU A 14 7.57 -0.71 -8.64
CA GLU A 14 7.51 -0.05 -9.93
C GLU A 14 7.07 -1.05 -10.99
N GLY A 15 6.32 -0.60 -12.01
CA GLY A 15 5.82 -1.47 -13.09
C GLY A 15 4.62 -2.36 -12.72
N GLY A 16 4.18 -2.37 -11.45
CA GLY A 16 2.89 -2.95 -11.03
C GLY A 16 2.78 -4.48 -11.10
N GLN A 17 3.91 -5.18 -11.33
CA GLN A 17 3.94 -6.64 -11.37
C GLN A 17 3.79 -7.24 -9.97
N GLU A 18 4.40 -6.61 -8.97
CA GLU A 18 4.29 -7.04 -7.58
C GLU A 18 3.08 -6.39 -6.90
N ARG A 19 2.41 -7.15 -6.05
CA ARG A 19 1.24 -6.68 -5.31
C ARG A 19 1.50 -6.82 -3.82
N TRP A 20 1.02 -5.86 -3.06
CA TRP A 20 1.04 -5.96 -1.61
C TRP A 20 0.04 -7.01 -1.14
N ASP A 21 0.50 -7.93 -0.28
CA ASP A 21 -0.25 -9.09 0.20
C ASP A 21 -0.74 -8.94 1.65
N GLY A 22 -0.62 -7.74 2.22
CA GLY A 22 -0.97 -7.47 3.63
C GLY A 22 0.11 -7.89 4.62
N ARG A 23 1.35 -8.13 4.17
CA ARG A 23 2.50 -8.38 5.02
C ARG A 23 3.48 -7.21 5.04
N PHE A 24 4.30 -7.18 6.10
CA PHE A 24 5.48 -6.32 6.21
C PHE A 24 6.56 -7.09 6.97
N ASN A 25 7.78 -7.12 6.44
CA ASN A 25 8.91 -7.88 7.01
C ASN A 25 8.55 -9.36 7.30
N GLY A 26 7.84 -10.02 6.38
CA GLY A 26 7.43 -11.42 6.50
C GLY A 26 6.23 -11.69 7.42
N ALA A 27 5.87 -10.74 8.29
CA ALA A 27 4.76 -10.87 9.22
C ALA A 27 3.44 -10.35 8.64
N ARG A 28 2.32 -10.99 9.01
CA ARG A 28 0.98 -10.49 8.71
C ARG A 28 0.72 -9.23 9.52
N LEU A 29 0.17 -8.22 8.88
CA LEU A 29 -0.21 -6.97 9.52
C LEU A 29 -1.58 -7.08 10.23
N PRO A 30 -1.83 -6.28 11.28
CA PRO A 30 -3.08 -6.33 12.03
C PRO A 30 -4.29 -5.86 11.22
N VAL A 31 -5.49 -6.13 11.76
CA VAL A 31 -6.73 -5.51 11.29
C VAL A 31 -6.64 -4.00 11.51
N ALA A 32 -6.59 -3.27 10.41
CA ALA A 32 -6.52 -1.82 10.36
C ALA A 32 -6.76 -1.36 8.93
N ASP A 33 -6.91 -0.04 8.79
CA ASP A 33 -6.88 0.64 7.51
C ASP A 33 -5.45 0.97 7.10
N TYR A 34 -5.19 0.74 5.82
CA TYR A 34 -3.94 1.03 5.13
C TYR A 34 -4.22 1.88 3.91
N TYR A 35 -3.29 2.76 3.58
CA TYR A 35 -3.48 3.77 2.54
C TYR A 35 -2.57 3.48 1.37
N TYR A 36 -3.12 3.41 0.17
CA TYR A 36 -2.32 3.25 -1.04
C TYR A 36 -2.24 4.54 -1.83
N THR A 37 -1.15 4.69 -2.56
CA THR A 37 -0.98 5.69 -3.61
C THR A 37 -0.40 4.99 -4.84
N ILE A 38 -1.10 5.12 -5.96
CA ILE A 38 -0.70 4.60 -7.28
C ILE A 38 -0.48 5.81 -8.20
N LYS A 39 0.69 5.86 -8.83
CA LYS A 39 1.01 6.81 -9.90
C LYS A 39 1.27 6.01 -11.16
N LEU A 40 0.52 6.28 -12.23
CA LEU A 40 0.63 5.54 -13.50
C LEU A 40 1.83 6.01 -14.33
N PHE A 41 2.12 7.30 -14.27
CA PHE A 41 3.26 7.97 -14.89
C PHE A 41 3.58 9.26 -14.10
N PRO A 42 4.76 9.91 -14.28
CA PRO A 42 5.20 11.02 -13.42
C PRO A 42 4.22 12.18 -13.29
N GLU A 43 3.54 12.54 -14.38
CA GLU A 43 2.57 13.65 -14.48
C GLU A 43 1.14 13.24 -14.07
N ALA A 44 0.89 11.94 -13.82
CA ALA A 44 -0.45 11.46 -13.52
C ALA A 44 -0.93 11.96 -12.16
N SER A 45 -2.21 12.35 -12.09
CA SER A 45 -2.87 12.55 -10.80
C SER A 45 -2.82 11.24 -9.99
N PRO A 46 -2.32 11.25 -8.75
CA PRO A 46 -2.18 10.04 -7.96
C PRO A 46 -3.55 9.48 -7.58
N ILE A 47 -3.73 8.18 -7.80
CA ILE A 47 -4.89 7.44 -7.32
C ILE A 47 -4.62 7.06 -5.87
N ARG A 48 -5.51 7.45 -4.97
CA ARG A 48 -5.41 7.15 -3.55
C ARG A 48 -6.64 6.40 -3.08
N GLY A 49 -6.46 5.55 -2.10
CA GLY A 49 -7.57 4.87 -1.45
C GLY A 49 -7.13 4.12 -0.21
N THR A 50 -8.11 3.44 0.37
CA THR A 50 -7.98 2.68 1.60
C THR A 50 -8.14 1.20 1.30
N VAL A 51 -7.33 0.38 1.95
CA VAL A 51 -7.48 -1.07 2.02
C VAL A 51 -7.58 -1.44 3.48
N THR A 52 -8.67 -2.12 3.85
CA THR A 52 -8.87 -2.62 5.22
C THR A 52 -8.54 -4.10 5.26
N ILE A 53 -7.62 -4.49 6.15
CA ILE A 53 -7.43 -5.90 6.49
C ILE A 53 -8.52 -6.28 7.50
N LYS A 54 -9.26 -7.36 7.21
CA LYS A 54 -10.29 -7.95 8.07
C LYS A 54 -9.99 -9.44 8.30
N TYR A 55 -10.54 -10.00 9.37
CA TYR A 55 -10.55 -11.44 9.62
C TYR A 55 -11.97 -11.99 9.51
#